data_AF-A0A3P8GQM0-F1
#
_entry.id   AF-A0A3P8GQM0-F1
#
_cell.length_a   1.000
_cell.length_b   1.000
_cell.length_c   1.000
_cell.angle_alpha   90.00
_cell.angle_beta   90.00
_cell.angle_gamma   90.00
#
_symmetry.space_group_name_H-M   'P 1'
#
loop_
_entity.id
_entity.type
_entity.pdbx_description
1 polymer ?
#
loop_
_entity_poly.entity_id
_entity_poly.type
_entity_poly.pdbx_seq_one_letter_code
_entity_poly.pdbx_strand_id
1 'polypeptide(L)'
;MTANVNAKIKDVDIMICMLCLGDNTDPRDELIECDGCGIVVHEAHSAQKHGLLSEPTVEESSADPFFAHCRQHTDKTVARHRRRNFLTTMLRLKKWRSNRQLDLHCLDEKKPNISCLRTATTVDPRIQRKLEHYHKLYKDVLRNREKPYGMCLNYLLSFVSIC
;
A
#
# COMPACT_ATOMS: atom_id res chain seq x y z
N MET A 1 -52.67 32.28 11.07
CA MET A 1 -51.32 31.90 11.56
C MET A 1 -50.61 31.17 10.44
N THR A 2 -49.86 31.87 9.59
CA THR A 2 -49.11 31.28 8.48
C THR A 2 -47.66 31.09 8.92
N ALA A 3 -47.26 29.85 9.18
CA ALA A 3 -45.89 29.52 9.55
C ALA A 3 -44.97 29.71 8.34
N ASN A 4 -44.10 30.71 8.43
CA ASN A 4 -43.00 30.93 7.50
C ASN A 4 -41.92 29.88 7.76
N VAL A 5 -41.96 28.77 7.03
CA VAL A 5 -40.92 27.74 7.03
C VAL A 5 -39.90 28.01 5.93
N ASN A 6 -39.19 29.14 6.03
CA ASN A 6 -37.96 29.36 5.26
C ASN A 6 -36.82 28.55 5.90
N ALA A 7 -36.88 27.23 5.72
CA ALA A 7 -35.75 26.36 5.96
C ALA A 7 -34.70 26.69 4.91
N LYS A 8 -33.60 27.34 5.32
CA LYS A 8 -32.39 27.47 4.51
C LYS A 8 -31.92 26.07 4.12
N ILE A 9 -32.23 25.66 2.90
CA ILE A 9 -31.60 24.52 2.25
C ILE A 9 -30.12 24.89 2.16
N LYS A 10 -29.28 24.20 2.95
CA LYS A 10 -27.84 24.27 2.75
C LYS A 10 -27.58 23.49 1.47
N ASP A 11 -27.10 24.17 0.44
CA ASP A 11 -26.61 23.50 -0.76
C ASP A 11 -25.52 22.52 -0.31
N VAL A 12 -25.85 21.24 -0.34
CA VAL A 12 -24.87 20.18 -0.15
C VAL A 12 -24.16 20.07 -1.49
N ASP A 13 -22.87 20.40 -1.54
CA ASP A 13 -22.06 20.19 -2.73
C ASP A 13 -22.00 18.69 -3.01
N ILE A 14 -22.85 18.23 -3.94
CA ILE A 14 -22.88 16.83 -4.37
C ILE A 14 -21.67 16.61 -5.27
N MET A 15 -20.62 16.03 -4.69
CA MET A 15 -19.43 15.61 -5.41
C MET A 15 -19.73 14.30 -6.16
N ILE A 16 -19.62 14.32 -7.50
CA ILE A 16 -19.86 13.14 -8.35
C ILE A 16 -18.55 12.79 -9.04
N CYS A 17 -18.14 11.52 -9.00
CA CYS A 17 -16.97 11.07 -9.74
C CYS A 17 -17.20 11.15 -11.26
N MET A 18 -16.34 11.86 -11.98
CA MET A 18 -16.45 12.06 -13.44
C MET A 18 -16.18 10.81 -14.28
N LEU A 19 -15.63 9.75 -13.68
CA LEU A 19 -15.30 8.50 -14.37
C LEU A 19 -16.40 7.43 -14.24
N CYS A 20 -17.10 7.39 -13.10
CA CYS A 20 -18.18 6.41 -12.88
C CYS A 20 -19.57 7.06 -12.77
N LEU A 21 -19.67 8.39 -12.79
CA LEU A 21 -20.93 9.14 -12.77
C LEU A 21 -21.90 8.75 -11.63
N GLY A 22 -21.36 8.26 -10.50
CA GLY A 22 -22.14 7.78 -9.36
C GLY A 22 -22.41 6.27 -9.33
N ASP A 23 -21.94 5.49 -10.31
CA ASP A 23 -22.16 4.03 -10.37
C ASP A 23 -21.35 3.23 -9.32
N ASN A 24 -20.37 3.86 -8.66
CA ASN A 24 -19.58 3.19 -7.64
C ASN A 24 -20.41 3.03 -6.37
N THR A 25 -20.56 1.79 -5.93
CA THR A 25 -21.38 1.45 -4.75
C THR A 25 -20.56 1.26 -3.48
N ASP A 26 -19.22 1.34 -3.55
CA ASP A 26 -18.36 1.20 -2.38
C ASP A 26 -18.29 2.53 -1.60
N PRO A 27 -18.94 2.64 -0.42
CA PRO A 27 -18.95 3.88 0.35
C PRO A 27 -17.59 4.19 0.99
N ARG A 28 -16.62 3.26 0.94
CA ARG A 28 -15.26 3.48 1.47
C ARG A 28 -14.32 4.08 0.44
N ASP A 29 -14.74 4.13 -0.82
CA ASP A 29 -13.91 4.69 -1.87
C ASP A 29 -14.03 6.22 -1.81
N GLU A 30 -12.97 6.86 -1.35
CA GLU A 30 -12.95 8.29 -1.12
C GLU A 30 -12.95 9.06 -2.45
N LEU A 31 -13.60 10.23 -2.45
CA LEU A 31 -13.58 11.15 -3.58
C LEU A 31 -12.41 12.11 -3.39
N ILE A 32 -11.58 12.19 -4.42
CA ILE A 32 -10.42 13.08 -4.48
C ILE A 32 -10.57 14.03 -5.66
N GLU A 33 -9.98 15.21 -5.54
CA GLU A 33 -9.98 16.22 -6.60
C GLU A 33 -8.65 16.23 -7.35
N CYS A 34 -8.69 16.60 -8.62
CA CYS A 34 -7.47 16.86 -9.36
C CYS A 34 -6.84 18.19 -8.95
N ASP A 35 -5.56 18.17 -8.56
CA ASP A 35 -4.83 19.36 -8.11
C ASP A 35 -4.78 20.51 -9.14
N GLY A 36 -4.87 20.18 -10.44
CA GLY A 36 -4.81 21.17 -11.51
C GLY A 36 -6.16 21.70 -12.01
N CYS A 37 -7.28 21.02 -11.76
CA CYS A 37 -8.59 21.44 -12.29
C CYS A 37 -9.82 21.15 -11.40
N GLY A 38 -9.64 20.55 -10.21
CA GLY A 38 -10.74 20.26 -9.29
C GLY A 38 -11.70 19.16 -9.74
N ILE A 39 -11.42 18.45 -10.83
CA ILE A 39 -12.27 17.32 -11.26
C ILE A 39 -12.24 16.23 -10.19
N VAL A 40 -13.42 15.82 -9.77
CA VAL A 40 -13.61 14.80 -8.74
C VAL A 40 -13.56 13.40 -9.35
N VAL A 41 -12.78 12.52 -8.73
CA VAL A 41 -12.72 11.09 -9.06
C VAL A 41 -12.66 10.25 -7.80
N HIS A 42 -13.13 9.01 -7.88
CA HIS A 42 -12.89 8.03 -6.83
C HIS A 42 -11.41 7.64 -6.78
N GLU A 43 -10.82 7.59 -5.59
CA GLU A 43 -9.41 7.26 -5.39
C GLU A 43 -9.08 5.85 -5.89
N ALA A 44 -9.74 4.82 -5.36
CA ALA A 44 -9.39 3.43 -5.59
C ALA A 44 -10.04 2.88 -6.87
N HIS A 45 -11.36 3.07 -7.05
CA HIS A 45 -12.06 2.51 -8.20
C HIS A 45 -11.64 3.17 -9.51
N SER A 46 -11.35 4.48 -9.47
CA SER A 46 -11.17 5.28 -10.68
C SER A 46 -9.73 5.75 -10.86
N ALA A 47 -9.20 6.59 -9.97
CA ALA A 47 -7.88 7.20 -10.13
C ALA A 47 -6.76 6.15 -10.18
N GLN A 48 -6.72 5.23 -9.22
CA GLN A 48 -5.70 4.18 -9.17
C GLN A 48 -5.80 3.23 -10.37
N LYS A 49 -7.02 2.80 -10.72
CA LYS A 49 -7.29 1.94 -11.89
C LYS A 49 -6.87 2.57 -13.21
N HIS A 50 -6.96 3.89 -13.31
CA HIS A 50 -6.58 4.65 -14.51
C HIS A 50 -5.13 5.16 -14.49
N GLY A 51 -4.39 4.94 -13.40
CA GLY A 51 -3.00 5.36 -13.26
C GLY A 51 -2.82 6.86 -13.04
N LEU A 52 -3.79 7.51 -12.41
CA LEU A 52 -3.88 8.96 -12.22
C LEU A 52 -3.31 9.45 -10.88
N LEU A 53 -2.93 8.53 -9.98
CA LEU A 53 -2.27 8.84 -8.71
C LEU A 53 -0.76 8.89 -8.92
N SER A 54 -0.11 9.88 -8.31
CA SER A 54 1.35 10.05 -8.32
C SER A 54 2.00 9.51 -7.06
N GLU A 55 3.25 9.03 -7.19
CA GLU A 55 4.01 8.52 -6.06
C GLU A 55 4.52 9.68 -5.20
N PRO A 56 4.52 9.54 -3.86
CA PRO A 56 5.10 10.53 -2.97
C PRO A 56 6.60 10.65 -3.24
N THR A 57 7.10 11.88 -3.36
CA THR A 57 8.55 12.11 -3.25
C THR A 57 8.89 12.25 -1.77
N VAL A 58 9.98 11.64 -1.33
CA VAL A 58 10.36 11.50 0.09
C VAL A 58 10.68 12.83 0.80
N GLU A 59 10.61 13.97 0.12
CA GLU A 59 11.17 15.24 0.59
C GLU A 59 10.14 16.34 0.95
N GLU A 60 8.84 16.16 0.71
CA GLU A 60 7.84 17.20 1.05
C GLU A 60 6.85 16.76 2.15
N SER A 61 6.89 17.49 3.26
CA SER A 61 5.92 17.42 4.35
C SER A 61 4.96 18.60 4.26
N SER A 62 3.72 18.34 3.83
CA SER A 62 2.48 18.98 4.35
C SER A 62 1.27 18.53 3.53
N ALA A 63 0.37 17.76 4.15
CA ALA A 63 -0.94 17.28 3.65
C ALA A 63 -0.91 16.39 2.37
N ASP A 64 -1.45 15.18 2.52
CA ASP A 64 -1.57 14.09 1.55
C ASP A 64 -0.33 13.79 0.65
N PRO A 65 0.45 12.73 0.94
CA PRO A 65 1.61 12.37 0.13
C PRO A 65 1.27 11.96 -1.32
N PHE A 66 -0.01 11.73 -1.64
CA PHE A 66 -0.45 11.32 -2.97
C PHE A 66 -1.16 12.46 -3.72
N PHE A 67 -0.49 12.99 -4.76
CA PHE A 67 -1.11 13.95 -5.67
C PHE A 67 -1.94 13.27 -6.75
N ALA A 68 -3.11 13.84 -7.03
CA ALA A 68 -4.07 13.30 -8.00
C ALA A 68 -4.14 14.21 -9.23
N HIS A 69 -3.76 13.67 -10.38
CA HIS A 69 -3.78 14.41 -11.64
C HIS A 69 -4.70 13.72 -12.64
N CYS A 70 -5.68 14.46 -13.17
CA CYS A 70 -6.60 13.94 -14.18
C CYS A 70 -5.85 13.56 -15.46
N ARG A 71 -6.52 12.89 -16.39
CA ARG A 71 -5.91 12.42 -17.65
C ARG A 71 -5.35 13.55 -18.52
N GLN A 72 -5.82 14.79 -18.34
CA GLN A 72 -5.29 15.94 -19.06
C GLN A 72 -3.99 16.48 -18.45
N HIS A 73 -3.77 16.27 -17.16
CA HIS A 73 -2.61 16.78 -16.44
C HIS A 73 -1.55 15.70 -16.15
N THR A 74 -1.91 14.42 -16.19
CA THR A 74 -0.93 13.32 -16.08
C THR A 74 -0.32 13.01 -17.45
N ASP A 75 1.00 12.81 -17.48
CA ASP A 75 1.68 12.29 -18.67
C ASP A 75 1.08 10.96 -19.15
N LYS A 76 0.78 10.88 -20.45
CA LYS A 76 0.06 9.74 -21.04
C LYS A 76 0.85 8.43 -20.95
N THR A 77 2.18 8.49 -21.02
CA THR A 77 3.05 7.32 -20.94
C THR A 77 3.18 6.82 -19.51
N VAL A 78 3.29 7.74 -18.55
CA VAL A 78 3.31 7.45 -17.11
C VAL A 78 1.97 6.85 -16.67
N ALA A 79 0.85 7.48 -17.02
CA ALA A 79 -0.48 6.96 -16.72
C ALA A 79 -0.69 5.55 -17.30
N ARG A 80 -0.25 5.32 -18.55
CA ARG A 80 -0.32 3.99 -19.19
C ARG A 80 0.56 2.96 -18.48
N HIS A 81 1.75 3.35 -18.01
CA HIS A 81 2.62 2.47 -17.25
C HIS A 81 1.99 2.09 -15.90
N ARG A 82 1.54 3.09 -15.13
CA ARG A 82 0.87 2.89 -13.83
C ARG A 82 -0.37 2.00 -13.97
N ARG A 83 -1.21 2.23 -14.98
CA ARG A 83 -2.37 1.37 -15.28
C ARG A 83 -1.98 -0.08 -15.57
N ARG A 84 -0.92 -0.32 -16.36
CA ARG A 84 -0.43 -1.69 -16.61
C ARG A 84 0.08 -2.36 -15.33
N ASN A 85 0.78 -1.62 -14.47
CA ASN A 85 1.25 -2.14 -13.19
C ASN A 85 0.08 -2.48 -12.27
N PHE A 86 -0.91 -1.59 -12.16
CA PHE A 86 -2.14 -1.83 -11.40
C PHE A 86 -2.85 -3.12 -11.83
N LEU A 87 -3.13 -3.26 -13.13
CA LEU A 87 -3.79 -4.45 -13.66
C LEU A 87 -2.97 -5.73 -13.38
N THR A 88 -1.66 -5.66 -13.53
CA THR A 88 -0.76 -6.78 -13.21
C THR A 88 -0.85 -7.18 -11.74
N THR A 89 -0.83 -6.21 -10.83
CA THR A 89 -0.98 -6.44 -9.38
C THR A 89 -2.35 -7.03 -9.04
N MET A 90 -3.43 -6.50 -9.62
CA MET A 90 -4.78 -7.02 -9.40
C MET A 90 -4.95 -8.46 -9.90
N LEU A 91 -4.37 -8.80 -11.05
CA LEU A 91 -4.37 -10.18 -11.56
C LEU A 91 -3.62 -11.13 -10.63
N ARG A 92 -2.46 -10.70 -10.09
CA ARG A 92 -1.70 -11.48 -9.11
C ARG A 92 -2.50 -11.70 -7.82
N LEU A 93 -3.14 -10.64 -7.32
CA LEU A 93 -3.98 -10.72 -6.13
C LEU A 93 -5.17 -11.67 -6.34
N LYS A 94 -5.84 -11.58 -7.50
CA LYS A 94 -6.94 -12.49 -7.85
C LYS A 94 -6.49 -13.94 -7.88
N LYS A 95 -5.36 -14.24 -8.55
CA LYS A 95 -4.77 -15.59 -8.58
C LYS A 95 -4.45 -16.11 -7.19
N TRP A 96 -3.85 -15.27 -6.35
CA TRP A 96 -3.50 -15.64 -4.99
C TRP A 96 -4.73 -15.93 -4.12
N ARG A 97 -5.80 -15.12 -4.23
CA ARG A 97 -7.08 -15.36 -3.54
C ARG A 97 -7.72 -16.69 -3.98
N SER A 98 -7.75 -16.97 -5.28
CA SER A 98 -8.27 -18.25 -5.82
C SER A 98 -7.49 -19.45 -5.29
N ASN A 99 -6.16 -19.38 -5.26
CA ASN A 99 -5.34 -20.46 -4.71
C ASN A 99 -5.61 -20.69 -3.22
N ARG A 100 -5.76 -19.62 -2.42
CA ARG A 100 -6.12 -19.75 -1.00
C ARG A 100 -7.49 -20.39 -0.77
N GLN A 101 -8.46 -20.10 -1.64
CA GLN A 101 -9.78 -20.71 -1.54
C GLN A 101 -9.74 -22.21 -1.87
N LEU A 102 -8.92 -22.63 -2.83
CA LEU A 102 -8.65 -24.04 -3.12
C LEU A 102 -7.98 -24.76 -1.94
N ASP A 103 -7.01 -24.11 -1.30
CA ASP A 103 -6.34 -24.66 -0.11
C ASP A 103 -7.34 -24.89 1.04
N LEU A 104 -8.26 -23.95 1.28
CA LEU A 104 -9.28 -24.05 2.32
C LEU A 104 -10.30 -25.16 2.04
N HIS A 105 -10.75 -25.30 0.78
CA HIS A 105 -11.68 -26.37 0.37
C HIS A 105 -11.04 -27.77 0.40
N CYS A 106 -9.71 -27.87 0.34
CA CYS A 106 -8.99 -29.14 0.47
C CYS A 106 -8.92 -29.63 1.93
N LEU A 107 -9.09 -28.75 2.91
CA LEU A 107 -9.04 -29.09 4.34
C LEU A 107 -10.35 -29.69 4.87
N ASP A 108 -11.49 -29.39 4.25
CA ASP A 108 -12.79 -29.96 4.66
C ASP A 108 -13.03 -31.39 4.12
N GLU A 109 -12.37 -31.78 3.02
CA GLU A 109 -12.66 -33.05 2.33
C GLU A 109 -11.74 -34.23 2.70
N LYS A 110 -10.72 -34.05 3.55
CA LYS A 110 -9.76 -35.14 3.85
C LYS A 110 -9.60 -35.46 5.34
N LYS A 111 -10.16 -36.62 5.72
CA LYS A 111 -9.61 -37.49 6.78
C LYS A 111 -8.08 -37.63 6.58
N PRO A 112 -7.28 -37.62 7.65
CA PRO A 112 -5.83 -37.40 7.56
C PRO A 112 -5.14 -38.59 6.92
N ASN A 113 -4.82 -38.49 5.64
CA ASN A 113 -3.75 -39.28 5.05
C ASN A 113 -2.51 -38.38 4.95
N ILE A 114 -1.60 -38.57 5.91
CA ILE A 114 -0.41 -37.78 6.24
C ILE A 114 0.67 -37.97 5.16
N SER A 115 0.37 -37.58 3.94
CA SER A 115 1.34 -37.63 2.83
C SER A 115 1.25 -36.44 1.86
N CYS A 116 0.15 -35.69 1.89
CA CYS A 116 -0.08 -34.57 0.97
C CYS A 116 0.11 -33.16 1.56
N LEU A 117 0.41 -33.03 2.86
CA LEU A 117 0.65 -31.74 3.53
C LEU A 117 2.08 -31.19 3.29
N ARG A 118 2.63 -31.38 2.09
CA ARG A 118 4.03 -31.03 1.76
C ARG A 118 4.22 -29.99 0.66
N THR A 119 3.14 -29.46 0.07
CA THR A 119 3.24 -28.41 -0.95
C THR A 119 2.84 -27.02 -0.47
N ALA A 120 2.63 -26.84 0.84
CA ALA A 120 2.49 -25.51 1.40
C ALA A 120 3.88 -24.87 1.57
N THR A 121 4.06 -23.70 0.94
CA THR A 121 5.22 -22.80 0.98
C THR A 121 6.45 -23.15 0.14
N THR A 122 6.29 -23.36 -1.17
CA THR A 122 7.39 -23.04 -2.10
C THR A 122 7.25 -21.59 -2.57
N VAL A 123 7.89 -20.67 -1.84
CA VAL A 123 8.07 -19.29 -2.30
C VAL A 123 8.82 -19.33 -3.65
N ASP A 124 8.41 -18.50 -4.61
CA ASP A 124 9.04 -18.43 -5.94
C ASP A 124 10.57 -18.36 -5.80
N PRO A 125 11.35 -19.20 -6.50
CA PRO A 125 12.82 -19.26 -6.36
C PRO A 125 13.53 -17.92 -6.60
N ARG A 126 12.93 -16.99 -7.37
CA ARG A 126 13.44 -15.63 -7.54
C ARG A 126 13.25 -14.79 -6.27
N ILE A 127 12.09 -14.91 -5.63
CA ILE A 127 11.77 -14.22 -4.39
C ILE A 127 12.65 -14.76 -3.26
N GLN A 128 12.81 -16.08 -3.20
CA GLN A 128 13.65 -16.75 -2.20
C GLN A 128 15.11 -16.24 -2.26
N ARG A 129 15.71 -16.20 -3.46
CA ARG A 129 17.07 -15.64 -3.65
C ARG A 129 17.18 -14.17 -3.23
N LYS A 130 16.15 -13.38 -3.50
CA LYS A 130 16.12 -11.96 -3.09
C LYS A 130 16.06 -11.83 -1.57
N LEU A 131 15.23 -12.62 -0.90
CA LEU A 131 15.13 -12.65 0.56
C LEU A 131 16.46 -13.07 1.21
N GLU A 132 17.10 -14.12 0.70
CA GLU A 132 18.41 -14.57 1.19
C GLU A 132 19.49 -13.49 1.05
N HIS A 133 19.51 -12.79 -0.08
CA HIS A 133 20.41 -11.68 -0.31
C HIS A 133 20.21 -10.54 0.71
N TYR A 134 18.98 -10.08 0.94
CA TYR A 134 18.70 -9.03 1.93
C TYR A 134 18.97 -9.49 3.37
N HIS A 135 18.67 -10.75 3.71
CA HIS A 135 19.04 -11.31 5.01
C HIS A 135 20.55 -11.31 5.23
N LYS A 136 21.34 -11.61 4.18
CA LYS A 136 22.80 -11.53 4.25
C LYS A 136 23.26 -10.10 4.50
N LEU A 137 22.76 -9.14 3.72
CA LEU A 137 23.06 -7.71 3.91
C LEU A 137 22.72 -7.23 5.33
N TYR A 138 21.54 -7.59 5.84
CA TYR A 138 21.14 -7.22 7.19
C TYR A 138 22.06 -7.82 8.27
N LYS A 139 22.46 -9.09 8.11
CA LYS A 139 23.44 -9.72 9.00
C LYS A 139 24.80 -9.04 8.92
N ASP A 140 25.23 -8.59 7.75
CA ASP A 140 26.50 -7.90 7.54
C ASP A 140 26.49 -6.53 8.23
N VAL A 141 25.40 -5.78 8.09
CA VAL A 141 25.17 -4.53 8.82
C VAL A 141 25.16 -4.75 10.32
N LEU A 142 24.49 -5.80 10.83
CA LEU A 142 24.49 -6.10 12.26
C LEU A 142 25.87 -6.47 12.81
N ARG A 143 26.72 -7.15 12.02
CA ARG A 143 28.09 -7.49 12.42
C ARG A 143 29.00 -6.26 12.45
N ASN A 144 28.80 -5.35 11.50
CA ASN A 144 29.64 -4.16 11.33
C ASN A 144 29.07 -2.92 12.03
N ARG A 145 27.92 -3.04 12.70
CA ARG A 145 27.33 -1.97 13.48
C ARG A 145 28.23 -1.68 14.67
N GLU A 146 28.82 -0.49 14.69
CA GLU A 146 29.48 0.03 15.88
C GLU A 146 28.47 0.08 17.02
N LYS A 147 28.76 -0.64 18.11
CA LYS A 147 27.93 -0.60 19.31
C LYS A 147 28.07 0.81 19.89
N PRO A 148 26.98 1.57 20.08
CA PRO A 148 27.09 2.99 20.35
C PRO A 148 27.78 3.33 21.69
N TYR A 149 27.91 2.39 22.64
CA TYR A 149 28.65 2.61 23.88
C TYR A 149 29.28 1.31 24.40
N GLY A 150 30.49 0.98 23.93
CA GLY A 150 31.26 -0.20 24.39
C GLY A 150 32.64 0.12 24.96
N MET A 151 33.02 1.40 25.04
CA MET A 151 34.39 1.84 25.35
C MET A 151 34.51 2.62 26.66
N CYS A 152 33.67 2.34 27.68
CA CYS A 152 33.76 2.99 29.00
C CYS A 152 33.72 2.02 30.18
N LEU A 153 34.32 0.83 30.08
CA LEU A 153 34.39 -0.08 31.26
C LEU A 153 35.73 -0.80 31.49
N ASN A 154 36.82 -0.39 30.83
CA ASN A 154 38.16 -0.89 31.14
C ASN A 154 39.13 0.16 31.71
N TYR A 155 38.68 1.41 31.93
CA TYR A 155 39.50 2.47 32.54
C TYR A 155 39.15 2.76 34.02
N LEU A 156 38.13 2.11 34.60
CA LEU A 156 37.73 2.34 35.99
C LEU A 156 38.24 1.28 36.99
N LEU A 157 39.05 0.31 36.54
CA LEU A 157 39.71 -0.68 37.42
C LEU A 157 41.20 -0.37 37.67
N SER A 158 41.75 0.71 37.11
CA SER A 158 43.14 1.15 37.38
C SER A 158 43.24 2.30 38.40
N PHE A 159 42.13 2.84 38.91
CA PHE A 159 42.14 3.92 39.91
C PHE A 159 41.79 3.48 41.34
N VAL A 160 41.38 2.23 41.58
CA VAL A 160 41.10 1.70 42.94
C VAL A 160 42.30 0.91 43.51
N SER A 161 43.51 1.11 42.97
CA SER A 161 44.74 0.48 43.51
C SER A 161 45.80 1.51 43.95
N ILE A 162 45.43 2.78 44.10
CA ILE A 162 46.30 3.86 44.61
C ILE A 162 45.65 4.59 45.82
N CYS A 163 44.63 4.01 46.45
CA CYS A 163 44.19 4.43 47.78
C CYS A 163 44.18 3.23 48.73
#